data_AF-A0A8J6I441-F1
#
_entry.id   AF-A0A8J6I441-F1
#
_cell.length_a   1.000
_cell.length_b   1.000
_cell.length_c   1.000
_cell.angle_alpha   90.00
_cell.angle_beta   90.00
_cell.angle_gamma   90.00
#
_symmetry.space_group_name_H-M   'P 1'
#
loop_
_entity.id
_entity.type
_entity.pdbx_description
1 polymer ?
#
loop_
_entity_poly.entity_id
_entity_poly.type
_entity_poly.pdbx_seq_one_letter_code
_entity_poly.pdbx_strand_id
1 'polypeptide(L)'
;PEAFSPGSREILAGLFPNALLVSASDAAVFGLNSVSDGHNIVVLPAAKQLIADLTERGYNPITVELSELMKAGGGPKCCTLEVRK
;
A
#
# COMPACT_ATOMS: atom_id res chain seq x y z
N PRO A 1 -9.20 -8.69 1.81
CA PRO A 1 -8.56 -8.04 2.99
C PRO A 1 -8.39 -9.03 4.17
N GLU A 2 -7.58 -10.07 3.98
CA GLU A 2 -7.47 -11.20 4.93
C GLU A 2 -6.60 -10.93 6.16
N ALA A 3 -5.85 -9.83 6.16
CA ALA A 3 -5.10 -9.37 7.33
C ALA A 3 -6.01 -8.90 8.50
N PHE A 4 -7.32 -8.77 8.25
CA PHE A 4 -8.31 -8.32 9.23
C PHE A 4 -9.28 -9.44 9.59
N SER A 5 -9.72 -9.48 10.85
CA SER A 5 -10.77 -10.41 11.30
C SER A 5 -12.10 -10.16 10.57
N PRO A 6 -13.02 -11.15 10.49
CA PRO A 6 -14.31 -10.98 9.84
C PRO A 6 -15.09 -9.73 10.26
N GLY A 7 -15.27 -9.50 11.57
CA GLY A 7 -15.98 -8.32 12.07
C GLY A 7 -15.27 -7.00 11.74
N SER A 8 -13.92 -6.98 11.75
CA SER A 8 -13.16 -5.80 11.32
C SER A 8 -13.36 -5.49 9.83
N ARG A 9 -13.52 -6.52 8.98
CA ARG A 9 -13.80 -6.33 7.55
C ARG A 9 -15.16 -5.68 7.31
N GLU A 10 -16.17 -6.03 8.10
CA GLU A 10 -17.52 -5.43 8.01
C GLU A 10 -17.47 -3.93 8.34
N ILE A 11 -16.76 -3.55 9.40
CA ILE A 11 -16.56 -2.14 9.77
C ILE A 11 -15.84 -1.38 8.65
N LEU A 12 -14.76 -1.94 8.10
CA LEU A 12 -14.00 -1.30 7.01
C LEU A 12 -14.85 -1.12 5.75
N ALA A 13 -15.71 -2.09 5.42
CA ALA A 13 -16.61 -1.98 4.27
C ALA A 13 -17.63 -0.84 4.43
N GLY A 14 -18.09 -0.58 5.65
CA GLY A 14 -18.98 0.56 5.94
C GLY A 14 -18.27 1.92 5.90
N LEU A 15 -17.03 2.00 6.41
CA LEU A 15 -16.26 3.25 6.45
C LEU A 15 -15.65 3.63 5.10
N PHE A 16 -15.21 2.64 4.32
CA PHE A 16 -14.48 2.85 3.06
C PHE A 16 -15.13 2.04 1.93
N PRO A 17 -16.36 2.40 1.50
CA PRO A 17 -17.09 1.64 0.48
C PRO A 17 -16.39 1.63 -0.90
N ASN A 18 -15.53 2.62 -1.16
CA ASN A 18 -14.77 2.75 -2.41
C ASN A 18 -13.29 2.32 -2.28
N ALA A 19 -12.96 1.58 -1.21
CA ALA A 19 -11.60 1.13 -0.95
C ALA A 19 -11.02 0.38 -2.15
N LEU A 20 -9.74 0.63 -2.44
CA LEU A 20 -8.98 -0.20 -3.36
C LEU A 20 -8.59 -1.50 -2.66
N LEU A 21 -9.09 -2.63 -3.15
CA LEU A 21 -8.73 -3.95 -2.62
C LEU A 21 -7.48 -4.46 -3.33
N VAL A 22 -6.40 -4.59 -2.57
CA VAL A 22 -5.10 -5.07 -3.09
C VAL A 22 -5.07 -6.60 -3.15
N SER A 23 -4.49 -7.12 -4.23
CA SER A 23 -4.29 -8.55 -4.43
C SER A 23 -3.39 -9.17 -3.36
N ALA A 24 -3.52 -10.47 -3.13
CA ALA A 24 -2.65 -11.18 -2.19
C ALA A 24 -1.17 -11.16 -2.64
N SER A 25 -0.91 -11.19 -3.95
CA SER A 25 0.45 -11.12 -4.50
C SER A 25 1.13 -9.79 -4.17
N ASP A 26 0.40 -8.69 -4.32
CA ASP A 26 0.95 -7.35 -4.11
C ASP A 26 1.07 -7.04 -2.61
N ALA A 27 0.17 -7.59 -1.80
CA ALA A 27 0.29 -7.55 -0.35
C ALA A 27 1.55 -8.31 0.14
N ALA A 28 1.84 -9.48 -0.44
CA ALA A 28 2.98 -10.31 -0.04
C ALA A 28 4.35 -9.66 -0.32
N VAL A 29 4.42 -8.76 -1.30
CA VAL A 29 5.64 -7.99 -1.64
C VAL A 29 5.66 -6.61 -0.97
N PHE A 30 4.93 -6.43 0.14
CA PHE A 30 4.86 -5.17 0.89
C PHE A 30 4.28 -3.98 0.10
N GLY A 31 3.45 -4.20 -0.92
CA GLY A 31 2.82 -3.11 -1.68
C GLY A 31 1.97 -2.16 -0.84
N LEU A 32 1.30 -2.69 0.18
CA LEU A 32 0.51 -1.89 1.14
C LEU A 32 1.39 -1.09 2.13
N ASN A 33 2.70 -1.34 2.20
CA ASN A 33 3.65 -0.56 3.02
C ASN A 33 4.13 0.70 2.28
N SER A 34 3.19 1.41 1.64
CA SER A 34 3.48 2.60 0.83
C SER A 34 3.38 3.89 1.63
N VAL A 35 4.06 4.94 1.17
CA VAL A 35 3.97 6.31 1.71
C VAL A 35 3.26 7.18 0.69
N SER A 36 2.37 8.06 1.13
CA SER A 36 1.68 8.98 0.24
C SER A 36 1.58 10.38 0.82
N ASP A 37 1.65 11.40 -0.05
CA ASP A 37 1.36 12.81 0.26
C ASP A 37 -0.04 13.25 -0.22
N GLY A 38 -0.90 12.30 -0.63
CA GLY A 38 -2.23 12.56 -1.18
C GLY A 38 -2.31 12.50 -2.70
N HIS A 39 -1.19 12.57 -3.43
CA HIS A 39 -1.15 12.34 -4.87
C HIS A 39 -0.01 11.42 -5.28
N ASN A 40 1.20 11.69 -4.79
CA ASN A 40 2.36 10.84 -4.98
C ASN A 40 2.30 9.66 -4.03
N ILE A 41 2.67 8.48 -4.52
CA ILE A 41 2.66 7.24 -3.73
C ILE A 41 3.99 6.53 -3.93
N VAL A 42 4.85 6.57 -2.90
CA VAL A 42 6.09 5.81 -2.88
C VAL A 42 5.78 4.34 -2.58
N VAL A 43 6.01 3.47 -3.56
CA VAL A 43 5.61 2.06 -3.55
C VAL A 43 6.74 1.17 -4.05
N LEU A 44 6.72 -0.10 -3.63
CA LEU A 44 7.66 -1.09 -4.14
C LEU A 44 7.32 -1.48 -5.59
N PRO A 45 8.30 -1.54 -6.51
CA PRO A 45 8.08 -1.87 -7.92
C PRO A 45 7.50 -3.27 -8.16
N ALA A 46 7.62 -4.18 -7.17
CA ALA A 46 7.03 -5.50 -7.24
C ALA A 46 5.49 -5.51 -7.16
N ALA A 47 4.86 -4.47 -6.61
CA ALA A 47 3.41 -4.36 -6.45
C ALA A 47 2.71 -3.88 -7.73
N LYS A 48 2.82 -4.68 -8.79
CA LYS A 48 2.48 -4.27 -10.17
C LYS A 48 1.00 -3.93 -10.37
N GLN A 49 0.09 -4.72 -9.80
CA GLN A 49 -1.34 -4.48 -9.96
C GLN A 49 -1.76 -3.23 -9.19
N LEU A 50 -1.25 -3.07 -7.96
CA LEU A 50 -1.46 -1.87 -7.16
C LEU A 50 -0.98 -0.61 -7.88
N ILE A 51 0.20 -0.65 -8.52
CA ILE A 51 0.72 0.48 -9.32
C ILE A 51 -0.25 0.82 -10.46
N ALA A 52 -0.76 -0.18 -11.18
CA ALA A 52 -1.72 0.03 -12.25
C ALA A 52 -3.04 0.64 -11.72
N ASP A 53 -3.60 0.06 -10.66
CA ASP A 53 -4.86 0.50 -10.05
C ASP A 53 -4.76 1.95 -9.51
N LEU A 54 -3.62 2.31 -8.91
CA LEU A 54 -3.36 3.67 -8.43
C LEU A 54 -3.25 4.66 -9.59
N THR A 55 -2.57 4.27 -10.67
CA THR A 55 -2.44 5.10 -11.87
C THR A 55 -3.80 5.34 -12.53
N GLU A 56 -4.62 4.30 -12.67
CA GLU A 56 -5.98 4.40 -13.23
C GLU A 56 -6.88 5.34 -12.40
N ARG A 57 -6.67 5.36 -11.07
CA ARG A 57 -7.38 6.26 -10.15
C ARG A 57 -6.81 7.69 -10.11
N GLY A 58 -5.81 8.01 -10.91
CA GLY A 58 -5.24 9.36 -11.03
C GLY A 58 -4.18 9.73 -9.99
N TYR A 59 -3.65 8.74 -9.27
CA TYR A 59 -2.46 8.94 -8.42
C TYR A 59 -1.17 8.87 -9.24
N ASN A 60 -0.06 9.30 -8.64
CA ASN A 60 1.28 9.22 -9.23
C ASN A 60 2.17 8.24 -8.44
N PRO A 61 2.22 6.94 -8.80
CA PRO A 61 3.11 5.98 -8.16
C PRO A 61 4.57 6.29 -8.48
N ILE A 62 5.40 6.37 -7.44
CA ILE A 62 6.85 6.54 -7.52
C ILE A 62 7.49 5.26 -6.99
N THR A 63 8.11 4.49 -7.88
CA THR A 63 8.71 3.21 -7.51
C THR A 63 10.10 3.39 -6.89
N VAL A 64 10.35 2.77 -5.75
CA VAL A 64 11.66 2.75 -5.09
C VAL A 64 12.03 1.32 -4.72
N GLU A 65 13.23 0.89 -5.14
CA GLU A 65 13.78 -0.41 -4.77
C GLU A 65 14.30 -0.40 -3.33
N LEU A 66 13.79 -1.29 -2.49
CA LEU A 66 14.19 -1.45 -1.08
C LEU A 66 14.43 -2.92 -0.72
N SER A 67 14.95 -3.71 -1.67
CA SER A 67 15.13 -5.16 -1.54
C SER A 67 15.90 -5.59 -0.28
N GLU A 68 16.91 -4.83 0.15
CA GLU A 68 17.67 -5.12 1.37
C GLU A 68 16.86 -4.91 2.66
N LEU A 69 15.98 -3.90 2.70
CA LEU A 69 15.12 -3.64 3.86
C LEU A 69 13.96 -4.63 3.92
N MET A 70 13.50 -5.15 2.77
CA MET A 70 12.49 -6.20 2.76
C MET A 70 12.96 -7.48 3.44
N LYS A 71 14.27 -7.78 3.43
CA LYS A 71 14.82 -8.93 4.17
C LYS A 71 14.58 -8.81 5.69
N ALA A 72 14.42 -7.59 6.19
CA ALA A 72 14.06 -7.30 7.58
C ALA A 72 12.54 -7.12 7.79
N GLY A 73 11.71 -7.34 6.75
CA GLY A 73 10.26 -7.23 6.82
C GLY A 73 9.70 -5.80 6.72
N GLY A 74 10.44 -4.87 6.13
CA GLY A 74 10.03 -3.47 5.97
C GLY A 74 9.88 -3.04 4.50
N GLY A 75 8.98 -2.07 4.26
CA GLY A 75 8.87 -1.32 3.01
C GLY A 75 9.02 0.19 3.24
N PRO A 76 8.66 1.03 2.25
CA PRO A 76 8.81 2.48 2.33
C PRO A 76 8.21 3.12 3.59
N LYS A 77 7.02 2.68 4.03
CA LYS A 77 6.36 3.25 5.21
C LYS A 77 7.11 2.95 6.50
N CYS A 78 7.73 1.78 6.63
CA CYS A 78 8.54 1.46 7.80
C CYS A 78 9.81 2.31 7.94
N CYS A 79 10.26 2.94 6.85
CA CYS A 79 11.47 3.79 6.82
C CYS A 79 11.18 5.27 7.02
N THR A 80 9.92 5.64 7.27
CA THR A 80 9.50 7.04 7.34
C THR A 80 8.69 7.30 8.61
N LEU A 81 8.83 8.52 9.12
CA LEU A 81 7.99 9.03 10.20
C LEU A 81 7.46 10.40 9.80
N GLU A 82 6.15 10.50 9.65
CA GLU A 82 5.47 11.76 9.35
C GLU A 82 5.33 12.57 10.63
N VAL A 83 6.07 13.68 10.72
CA VAL A 83 6.12 14.54 11.92
C VAL A 83 5.16 15.74 11.86
N ARG A 84 4.53 15.96 10.70
CA ARG A 84 3.55 17.04 10.45
C ARG A 84 2.54 16.57 9.40
N LYS A 85 1.27 16.95 9.60
CA LYS A 85 0.15 16.75 8.67
C LYS A 85 -0.32 18.09 8.15
#